data_AF-A0A182U7H9-F1
#
_entry.id   AF-A0A182U7H9-F1
#
_cell.length_a   1.000
_cell.length_b   1.000
_cell.length_c   1.000
_cell.angle_alpha   90.00
_cell.angle_beta   90.00
_cell.angle_gamma   90.00
#
_symmetry.space_group_name_H-M   'P 1'
#
loop_
_entity.id
_entity.type
_entity.pdbx_description
1 polymer ?
#
loop_
_entity_poly.entity_id
_entity_poly.type
_entity_poly.pdbx_seq_one_letter_code
_entity_poly.pdbx_strand_id
1 'polypeptide(L)'
;MHDLSLQFINIVVNLLDALKTSFSHRSLTARSMGKKDVISDATVASISMMKGYVRSTRNADDRCMQKFLCEANTDCMSAIGGSSIFCQLGSYATSYILERQTGKSFESFYEAGRNGRSGFDCRQLYLECNEV
;
A
#
# COMPACT_ATOMS: atom_id res chain seq x y z
N MET A 1 -2.84 40.80 -8.89
CA MET A 1 -3.15 39.48 -8.30
C MET A 1 -2.11 38.42 -8.73
N HIS A 2 -0.82 38.79 -8.83
CA HIS A 2 0.29 37.91 -9.26
C HIS A 2 1.44 37.83 -8.23
N ASP A 3 1.43 38.66 -7.17
CA ASP A 3 2.46 38.67 -6.12
C ASP A 3 2.19 37.71 -4.94
N LEU A 4 0.92 37.32 -4.72
CA LEU A 4 0.57 36.44 -3.60
C LEU A 4 1.04 34.99 -3.82
N SER A 5 1.22 34.57 -5.08
CA SER A 5 1.62 33.19 -5.44
C SER A 5 3.10 32.92 -5.20
N LEU A 6 3.98 33.89 -5.45
CA LEU A 6 5.43 33.72 -5.27
C LEU A 6 5.83 33.60 -3.80
N GLN A 7 5.16 34.32 -2.90
CA GLN A 7 5.38 34.17 -1.46
C GLN A 7 4.93 32.81 -0.94
N PHE A 8 3.78 32.31 -1.40
CA PHE A 8 3.29 30.99 -1.01
C PHE A 8 4.21 29.86 -1.50
N ILE A 9 4.71 29.96 -2.74
CA ILE A 9 5.67 28.99 -3.30
C ILE A 9 6.97 28.98 -2.46
N ASN A 10 7.48 30.15 -2.06
CA ASN A 10 8.68 30.22 -1.21
C ASN A 10 8.48 29.56 0.16
N ILE A 11 7.32 29.75 0.80
CA ILE A 11 7.01 29.12 2.09
C ILE A 11 6.98 27.60 1.94
N VAL A 12 6.34 27.08 0.88
CA VAL A 12 6.27 25.63 0.62
C VAL A 12 7.65 25.05 0.33
N VAL A 13 8.49 25.73 -0.45
CA VAL A 13 9.88 25.30 -0.74
C VAL A 13 10.72 25.23 0.53
N ASN A 14 10.65 26.26 1.37
CA ASN A 14 11.37 26.28 2.65
C ASN A 14 10.90 25.16 3.60
N LEU A 15 9.60 24.84 3.59
CA LEU A 15 9.06 23.73 4.37
C LEU A 15 9.52 22.37 3.83
N LEU A 16 9.58 22.22 2.50
CA LEU A 16 10.07 21.01 1.83
C LEU A 16 11.56 20.77 2.12
N ASP A 17 12.38 21.82 2.14
CA ASP A 17 13.80 21.71 2.47
C ASP A 17 14.01 21.36 3.96
N ALA A 18 13.20 21.91 4.85
CA ALA A 18 13.20 21.54 6.26
C ALA A 18 12.78 20.07 6.46
N LEU A 19 11.76 19.59 5.74
CA LEU A 19 11.33 18.20 5.76
C LEU A 19 12.41 17.26 5.20
N LYS A 20 13.02 17.60 4.06
CA LYS A 20 14.11 16.83 3.43
C LYS A 20 15.33 16.69 4.35
N THR A 21 15.64 17.75 5.09
CA THR A 21 16.72 17.77 6.08
C THR A 21 16.40 16.90 7.30
N SER A 22 15.16 16.97 7.81
CA SER A 22 14.67 16.13 8.92
C SER A 22 14.72 14.63 8.57
N PHE A 23 14.34 14.26 7.33
CA PHE A 23 14.44 12.87 6.86
C PHE A 23 15.88 12.44 6.54
N SER A 24 16.74 13.34 6.03
CA SER A 24 18.14 13.01 5.72
C SER A 24 18.98 12.74 6.97
N HIS A 25 18.76 13.50 8.05
CA HIS A 25 19.56 13.34 9.28
C HIS A 25 19.22 12.06 10.07
N ARG A 26 18.03 11.47 9.86
CA ARG A 26 17.66 10.15 10.39
C ARG A 26 17.95 8.99 9.43
N SER A 27 18.21 9.27 8.15
CA SER A 27 18.47 8.26 7.12
C SER A 27 19.94 7.86 7.03
N LEU A 28 20.89 8.77 7.30
CA LEU A 28 22.32 8.52 7.07
C LEU A 28 22.97 7.55 8.08
N THR A 29 22.38 7.33 9.26
CA THR A 29 22.89 6.37 10.25
C THR A 29 22.44 4.92 10.00
N ALA A 30 21.55 4.68 9.02
CA ALA A 30 21.04 3.34 8.68
C ALA A 30 21.64 2.74 7.40
N ARG A 31 22.62 3.40 6.76
CA ARG A 31 23.13 3.02 5.43
C ARG A 31 24.27 2.00 5.39
N SER A 32 24.71 1.44 6.51
CA SER A 32 25.88 0.53 6.54
C SER A 32 25.57 -0.97 6.54
N MET A 33 24.31 -1.42 6.48
CA MET A 33 23.99 -2.86 6.50
C MET A 33 23.06 -3.24 5.34
N GLY A 34 23.63 -3.84 4.28
CA GLY A 34 22.91 -4.73 3.35
C GLY A 34 21.84 -4.09 2.46
N LYS A 35 22.25 -3.54 1.32
CA LYS A 35 21.39 -2.97 0.28
C LYS A 35 20.46 -4.05 -0.32
N LYS A 36 19.29 -4.27 0.28
CA LYS A 36 18.09 -4.74 -0.43
C LYS A 36 17.58 -3.54 -1.24
N ASP A 37 17.50 -3.69 -2.56
CA ASP A 37 17.18 -2.58 -3.45
C ASP A 37 15.73 -2.13 -3.26
N VAL A 38 15.53 -1.00 -2.58
CA VAL A 38 14.24 -0.34 -2.30
C VAL A 38 13.33 -0.24 -3.54
N ILE A 39 13.93 -0.05 -4.72
CA ILE A 39 13.21 0.01 -6.00
C ILE A 39 12.64 -1.36 -6.38
N SER A 40 13.38 -2.44 -6.13
CA SER A 40 12.91 -3.82 -6.36
C SER A 40 11.74 -4.14 -5.44
N ASP A 41 11.84 -3.79 -4.16
CA ASP A 41 10.77 -4.01 -3.18
C ASP A 41 9.50 -3.23 -3.56
N ALA A 42 9.63 -1.97 -3.98
CA ALA A 42 8.50 -1.17 -4.44
C ALA A 42 7.84 -1.76 -5.70
N THR A 43 8.64 -2.31 -6.62
CA THR A 43 8.16 -2.95 -7.85
C THR A 43 7.37 -4.21 -7.52
N VAL A 44 7.93 -5.08 -6.68
CA VAL A 44 7.27 -6.31 -6.23
C VAL A 44 5.97 -6.00 -5.50
N ALA A 45 5.97 -5.02 -4.59
CA ALA A 45 4.76 -4.59 -3.90
C ALA A 45 3.67 -4.14 -4.89
N SER A 46 4.06 -3.32 -5.86
CA SER A 46 3.14 -2.78 -6.87
C SER A 46 2.53 -3.90 -7.72
N ILE A 47 3.34 -4.88 -8.15
CA ILE A 47 2.85 -6.04 -8.92
C ILE A 47 1.89 -6.90 -8.08
N SER A 48 2.25 -7.22 -6.84
CA SER A 48 1.40 -8.03 -5.95
C SER A 48 0.04 -7.36 -5.70
N MET A 49 0.05 -6.06 -5.43
CA MET A 49 -1.18 -5.30 -5.20
C MET A 49 -2.02 -5.16 -6.47
N MET A 50 -1.40 -4.93 -7.63
CA MET A 50 -2.09 -4.84 -8.91
C MET A 50 -2.74 -6.18 -9.29
N LYS A 51 -2.07 -7.31 -9.02
CA LYS A 51 -2.66 -8.65 -9.17
C LYS A 51 -3.89 -8.82 -8.28
N GLY A 52 -3.82 -8.41 -7.02
CA GLY A 52 -4.97 -8.40 -6.10
C GLY A 52 -6.12 -7.58 -6.65
N TYR A 53 -5.86 -6.35 -7.05
CA TYR A 53 -6.83 -5.43 -7.64
C TYR A 53 -7.53 -6.00 -8.89
N VAL A 54 -6.78 -6.60 -9.83
CA VAL A 54 -7.37 -7.21 -11.04
C VAL A 54 -8.29 -8.38 -10.67
N ARG A 55 -7.94 -9.17 -9.66
CA ARG A 55 -8.80 -10.26 -9.20
C ARG A 55 -10.04 -9.74 -8.48
N SER A 56 -9.89 -8.72 -7.63
CA SER A 56 -11.01 -8.07 -6.96
C SER A 56 -12.00 -7.50 -7.99
N THR A 57 -11.55 -6.73 -8.98
CA THR A 57 -12.46 -6.10 -9.97
C THR A 57 -13.16 -7.09 -10.91
N ARG A 58 -12.67 -8.33 -11.03
CA ARG A 58 -13.34 -9.41 -11.78
C ARG A 58 -14.44 -10.11 -10.98
N ASN A 59 -14.58 -9.82 -9.70
CA ASN A 59 -15.56 -10.42 -8.81
C ASN A 59 -16.60 -9.39 -8.39
N ALA A 60 -17.87 -9.78 -8.40
CA ALA A 60 -18.96 -8.93 -7.94
C ALA A 60 -19.22 -9.05 -6.43
N ASP A 61 -18.63 -10.07 -5.78
CA ASP A 61 -18.81 -10.36 -4.37
C ASP A 61 -17.75 -9.64 -3.51
N ASP A 62 -18.23 -8.76 -2.62
CA ASP A 62 -17.40 -7.93 -1.74
C ASP A 62 -16.44 -8.75 -0.87
N ARG A 63 -16.87 -9.92 -0.39
CA ARG A 63 -16.07 -10.78 0.48
C ARG A 63 -14.97 -11.46 -0.32
N CYS A 64 -15.24 -11.77 -1.58
CA CYS A 64 -14.23 -12.32 -2.49
C CYS A 64 -13.22 -11.26 -2.90
N MET A 65 -13.68 -10.01 -3.09
CA MET A 65 -12.79 -8.87 -3.30
C MET A 65 -11.86 -8.65 -2.10
N GLN A 66 -12.39 -8.74 -0.88
CA GLN A 66 -11.60 -8.68 0.36
C GLN A 66 -10.58 -9.83 0.45
N LYS A 67 -10.97 -11.07 0.08
CA LYS A 67 -10.04 -12.20 0.00
C LYS A 67 -8.84 -11.91 -0.90
N PHE A 68 -9.07 -11.46 -2.13
CA PHE A 68 -7.96 -11.19 -3.06
C PHE A 68 -7.05 -10.08 -2.57
N LEU A 69 -7.59 -9.09 -1.87
CA LEU A 69 -6.80 -8.02 -1.28
C LEU A 69 -5.99 -8.51 -0.07
N CYS A 70 -6.56 -9.39 0.74
CA CYS A 70 -5.87 -10.10 1.82
C CYS A 70 -4.70 -10.92 1.25
N GLU A 71 -4.97 -11.79 0.27
CA GLU A 71 -3.95 -12.64 -0.37
C GLU A 71 -2.85 -11.81 -1.02
N ALA A 72 -3.19 -10.71 -1.71
CA ALA A 72 -2.20 -9.81 -2.31
C ALA A 72 -1.27 -9.17 -1.27
N ASN A 73 -1.78 -8.87 -0.07
CA ASN A 73 -0.97 -8.36 1.02
C ASN A 73 -0.07 -9.44 1.64
N THR A 74 -0.55 -10.69 1.74
CA THR A 74 0.28 -11.84 2.13
C THR A 74 1.39 -12.09 1.12
N ASP A 75 1.08 -12.07 -0.19
CA ASP A 75 2.05 -12.17 -1.28
C ASP A 75 3.08 -11.03 -1.20
N CYS A 76 2.64 -9.80 -0.96
CA CYS A 76 3.53 -8.64 -0.82
C CYS A 76 4.51 -8.79 0.36
N MET A 77 4.00 -9.18 1.54
CA MET A 77 4.82 -9.34 2.74
C MET A 77 5.79 -10.51 2.64
N SER A 78 5.37 -11.63 2.03
CA SER A 78 6.23 -12.79 1.82
C SER A 78 7.35 -12.52 0.81
N ALA A 79 7.10 -11.70 -0.21
CA ALA A 79 8.09 -11.39 -1.25
C ALA A 79 9.15 -10.38 -0.79
N ILE A 80 8.81 -9.40 0.05
CA ILE A 80 9.72 -8.31 0.45
C ILE A 80 10.36 -8.54 1.82
N GLY A 81 9.60 -9.13 2.76
CA GLY A 81 9.96 -9.25 4.16
C GLY A 81 9.03 -8.44 5.07
N GLY A 82 8.80 -8.95 6.28
CA GLY A 82 7.67 -8.67 7.17
C GLY A 82 7.47 -7.26 7.75
N SER A 83 8.01 -6.20 7.15
CA SER A 83 7.81 -4.82 7.63
C SER A 83 7.85 -3.76 6.53
N SER A 84 7.55 -4.14 5.27
CA SER A 84 7.64 -3.22 4.13
C SER A 84 6.51 -2.19 4.12
N ILE A 85 6.88 -0.91 4.16
CA ILE A 85 5.95 0.22 4.01
C ILE A 85 5.22 0.19 2.66
N PHE A 86 5.83 -0.39 1.62
CA PHE A 86 5.24 -0.45 0.29
C PHE A 86 3.97 -1.29 0.23
N CYS A 87 3.90 -2.39 0.99
CA CYS A 87 2.69 -3.20 1.07
C CYS A 87 1.55 -2.44 1.74
N GLN A 88 1.85 -1.67 2.80
CA GLN A 88 0.84 -0.85 3.47
C GLN A 88 0.33 0.27 2.57
N LEU A 89 1.24 0.99 1.88
CA LEU A 89 0.86 2.07 0.96
C LEU A 89 0.06 1.53 -0.24
N GLY A 90 0.50 0.42 -0.82
CA GLY A 90 -0.22 -0.25 -1.90
C GLY A 90 -1.61 -0.73 -1.46
N SER A 91 -1.73 -1.28 -0.24
CA SER A 91 -3.01 -1.67 0.34
C SER A 91 -3.94 -0.49 0.54
N TYR A 92 -3.44 0.64 1.04
CA TYR A 92 -4.22 1.86 1.20
C TYR A 92 -4.73 2.36 -0.16
N ALA A 93 -3.84 2.52 -1.13
CA ALA A 93 -4.19 2.99 -2.46
C ALA A 93 -5.20 2.08 -3.15
N THR A 94 -5.00 0.76 -3.07
CA THR A 94 -5.91 -0.22 -3.66
C THR A 94 -7.29 -0.17 -3.00
N SER A 95 -7.34 -0.06 -1.66
CA SER A 95 -8.62 0.03 -0.92
C SER A 95 -9.39 1.30 -1.30
N TYR A 96 -8.70 2.43 -1.46
CA TYR A 96 -9.30 3.69 -1.90
C TYR A 96 -9.86 3.61 -3.32
N ILE A 97 -9.11 3.02 -4.26
CA ILE A 97 -9.57 2.85 -5.64
C ILE A 97 -10.78 1.90 -5.68
N LEU A 98 -10.75 0.80 -4.93
CA LEU A 98 -11.85 -0.15 -4.87
C LEU A 98 -13.11 0.47 -4.28
N GLU A 99 -13.01 1.26 -3.20
CA GLU A 99 -14.16 2.02 -2.67
C GLU A 99 -14.79 2.90 -3.76
N ARG A 100 -13.96 3.65 -4.50
CA ARG A 100 -14.45 4.54 -5.56
C ARG A 100 -15.11 3.81 -6.73
N GLN A 101 -14.65 2.60 -7.06
CA GLN A 101 -15.17 1.83 -8.18
C GLN A 101 -16.40 1.01 -7.83
N THR A 102 -16.47 0.50 -6.60
CA THR A 102 -17.50 -0.46 -6.17
C THR A 102 -18.57 0.17 -5.30
N GLY A 103 -18.31 1.35 -4.74
CA GLY A 103 -19.17 1.99 -3.73
C GLY A 103 -19.13 1.30 -2.36
N LYS A 104 -18.20 0.35 -2.14
CA LYS A 104 -18.06 -0.40 -0.88
C LYS A 104 -17.10 0.29 0.09
N SER A 105 -17.21 -0.03 1.37
CA SER A 105 -16.44 0.63 2.43
C SER A 105 -14.93 0.43 2.27
N PHE A 106 -14.17 1.53 2.22
CA PHE A 106 -12.71 1.52 2.31
C PHE A 106 -12.20 0.66 3.46
N GLU A 107 -12.80 0.78 4.65
CA GLU A 107 -12.32 0.11 5.86
C GLU A 107 -12.36 -1.41 5.70
N SER A 108 -13.39 -1.94 5.03
CA SER A 108 -13.51 -3.38 4.79
C SER A 108 -12.36 -3.94 3.94
N PHE A 109 -11.93 -3.17 2.94
CA PHE A 109 -10.79 -3.52 2.09
C PHE A 109 -9.46 -3.31 2.82
N TYR A 110 -9.32 -2.20 3.54
CA TYR A 110 -8.10 -1.88 4.26
C TYR A 110 -7.83 -2.88 5.40
N GLU A 111 -8.87 -3.31 6.10
CA GLU A 111 -8.83 -4.35 7.13
C GLU A 111 -8.48 -5.72 6.52
N ALA A 112 -9.10 -6.09 5.40
CA ALA A 112 -8.74 -7.32 4.67
C ALA A 112 -7.24 -7.35 4.30
N GLY A 113 -6.72 -6.23 3.78
CA GLY A 113 -5.30 -6.08 3.50
C GLY A 113 -4.43 -6.16 4.75
N ARG A 114 -4.88 -5.56 5.88
CA ARG A 114 -4.20 -5.67 7.17
C ARG A 114 -4.12 -7.10 7.67
N ASN A 115 -5.18 -7.89 7.51
CA ASN A 115 -5.21 -9.30 7.88
C ASN A 115 -4.15 -10.09 7.11
N GLY A 116 -4.07 -9.87 5.78
CA GLY A 116 -3.03 -10.47 4.95
C GLY A 116 -1.62 -10.09 5.38
N ARG A 117 -1.39 -8.81 5.73
CA ARG A 117 -0.07 -8.36 6.22
C ARG A 117 0.31 -8.92 7.59
N SER A 118 -0.69 -9.21 8.42
CA SER A 118 -0.50 -9.75 9.77
C SER A 118 -0.29 -11.27 9.77
N GLY A 119 -0.39 -11.92 8.61
CA GLY A 119 -0.17 -13.36 8.45
C GLY A 119 -1.38 -14.23 8.77
N PHE A 120 -2.59 -13.67 8.80
CA PHE A 120 -3.81 -14.47 8.89
C PHE A 120 -4.03 -15.30 7.62
N ASP A 121 -4.67 -16.47 7.78
CA ASP A 121 -5.08 -17.28 6.63
C ASP A 121 -6.31 -16.68 5.95
N CYS A 122 -6.08 -15.96 4.85
CA CYS A 122 -7.14 -15.34 4.04
C CYS A 122 -8.18 -16.36 3.55
N ARG A 123 -7.82 -17.63 3.32
CA ARG A 123 -8.77 -18.64 2.85
C ARG A 123 -9.73 -19.10 3.94
N GLN A 124 -9.28 -19.09 5.19
CA GLN A 124 -10.14 -19.34 6.35
C GLN A 124 -11.02 -18.14 6.69
N LEU A 125 -10.53 -16.91 6.50
CA LEU A 125 -11.32 -15.70 6.73
C LEU A 125 -12.43 -15.49 5.70
N TYR A 126 -12.21 -15.95 4.46
CA TYR A 126 -13.12 -15.75 3.32
C TYR A 126 -13.48 -17.08 2.64
N LEU A 127 -13.99 -18.04 3.43
CA LEU A 127 -14.32 -19.40 2.99
C LEU A 127 -15.32 -19.43 1.82
N GLU A 128 -16.26 -18.48 1.80
CA GLU A 128 -17.31 -18.34 0.78
C GLU A 128 -16.79 -18.06 -0.63
N CYS A 129 -15.49 -17.74 -0.74
CA CYS A 129 -14.82 -17.34 -1.97
C CYS A 129 -13.74 -18.32 -2.42
N ASN A 130 -13.68 -19.50 -1.81
CA ASN A 130 -12.85 -20.59 -2.30
C ASN A 130 -13.56 -21.17 -3.53
N GLU A 131 -13.02 -20.85 -4.71
CA GLU A 131 -13.35 -21.57 -5.94
C GLU A 131 -13.16 -23.08 -5.67
N VAL A 132 -14.22 -23.86 -5.85
CA VAL A 132 -14.16 -25.33 -5.91
C VAL A 132 -13.67 -25.72 -7.30
#